data_AF-A0A952S0S5-F1
#
_entry.id   AF-A0A952S0S5-F1
#
_cell.length_a   1.000
_cell.length_b   1.000
_cell.length_c   1.000
_cell.angle_alpha   90.00
_cell.angle_beta   90.00
_cell.angle_gamma   90.00
#
_symmetry.space_group_name_H-M   'P 1'
#
loop_
_entity.id
_entity.type
_entity.pdbx_description
1 polymer ?
#
loop_
_entity_poly.entity_id
_entity_poly.type
_entity_poly.pdbx_seq_one_letter_code
_entity_poly.pdbx_strand_id
1 'polypeptide(L)'
;MSDWQEMMKIGRFAEAEPLMIEATSQPDPLGDLLIAKAEFYEAWGDALRPEDAAIEKYNLSLEEWRWFASCSTSGGEGTARMLNVNRVLDKINEVEGE
;
A
#
# COMPACT_ATOMS: atom_id res chain seq x y z
N MET A 1 -14.14 -19.47 -2.63
CA MET A 1 -13.35 -18.33 -3.14
C MET A 1 -12.39 -17.97 -2.05
N SER A 2 -11.10 -18.05 -2.32
CA SER A 2 -10.06 -17.64 -1.38
C SER A 2 -9.91 -16.12 -1.49
N ASP A 3 -10.35 -15.40 -0.45
CA ASP A 3 -10.26 -13.94 -0.37
C ASP A 3 -8.82 -13.53 -0.03
N TRP A 4 -8.20 -12.73 -0.90
CA TRP A 4 -6.83 -12.24 -0.68
C TRP A 4 -6.75 -11.39 0.61
N GLN A 5 -7.85 -10.76 1.02
CA GLN A 5 -7.92 -10.01 2.28
C GLN A 5 -7.85 -10.93 3.51
N GLU A 6 -8.42 -12.13 3.43
CA GLU A 6 -8.30 -13.13 4.50
C GLU A 6 -6.86 -13.65 4.59
N MET A 7 -6.23 -13.92 3.44
CA MET A 7 -4.82 -14.31 3.39
C MET A 7 -3.88 -13.25 3.97
N MET A 8 -4.13 -11.97 3.63
CA MET A 8 -3.41 -10.83 4.21
C MET A 8 -3.53 -10.80 5.74
N LYS A 9 -4.74 -11.00 6.29
CA LYS A 9 -4.98 -11.02 7.75
C LYS A 9 -4.23 -12.11 8.49
N ILE A 10 -3.94 -13.24 7.83
CA ILE A 10 -3.19 -14.36 8.41
C ILE A 10 -1.71 -14.38 7.98
N GLY A 11 -1.22 -13.30 7.36
CA GLY A 11 0.20 -13.12 7.01
C GLY A 11 0.67 -13.86 5.75
N ARG A 12 -0.24 -14.42 4.94
CA ARG A 12 0.09 -15.14 3.70
C ARG A 12 0.19 -14.20 2.50
N PHE A 13 1.03 -13.18 2.61
CA PHE A 13 1.11 -12.10 1.61
C PHE A 13 1.55 -12.59 0.22
N ALA A 14 2.59 -13.42 0.14
CA ALA A 14 3.09 -13.93 -1.16
C ALA A 14 2.04 -14.73 -1.95
N GLU A 15 1.15 -15.43 -1.26
CA GLU A 15 0.05 -16.18 -1.90
C GLU A 15 -1.14 -15.27 -2.23
N ALA A 16 -1.33 -14.21 -1.45
CA ALA A 16 -2.37 -13.22 -1.64
C ALA A 16 -2.08 -12.24 -2.80
N GLU A 17 -0.81 -11.91 -3.03
CA GLU A 17 -0.38 -10.91 -4.02
C GLU A 17 -0.96 -11.13 -5.43
N PRO A 18 -0.88 -12.32 -6.06
CA PRO A 18 -1.44 -12.50 -7.40
C PRO A 18 -2.97 -12.31 -7.43
N LEU A 19 -3.68 -12.73 -6.37
CA LEU A 19 -5.13 -12.57 -6.25
C LEU A 19 -5.52 -11.10 -6.03
N MET A 20 -4.72 -10.38 -5.24
CA MET A 20 -4.87 -8.94 -5.02
C MET A 20 -4.64 -8.18 -6.32
N ILE A 21 -3.59 -8.49 -7.07
CA ILE A 21 -3.28 -7.87 -8.37
C ILE A 21 -4.43 -8.09 -9.35
N GLU A 22 -4.94 -9.33 -9.45
CA GLU A 22 -6.09 -9.63 -10.31
C GLU A 22 -7.32 -8.80 -9.93
N ALA A 23 -7.67 -8.77 -8.63
CA ALA A 23 -8.82 -8.03 -8.11
C ALA A 23 -8.73 -6.50 -8.29
N THR A 24 -7.51 -5.97 -8.37
CA THR A 24 -7.22 -4.52 -8.45
C THR A 24 -6.73 -4.09 -9.84
N SER A 25 -6.90 -4.93 -10.85
CA SER A 25 -6.51 -4.66 -12.26
C SER A 25 -7.58 -3.93 -13.08
N GLN A 26 -8.79 -3.82 -12.55
CA GLN A 26 -9.94 -3.18 -13.22
C GLN A 26 -9.91 -1.64 -13.10
N PRO A 27 -10.67 -0.91 -13.94
CA PRO A 27 -10.75 0.55 -13.87
C PRO A 27 -11.18 1.03 -12.48
N ASP A 28 -10.46 2.01 -11.94
CA ASP A 28 -10.67 2.55 -10.59
C ASP A 28 -10.93 4.07 -10.63
N PRO A 29 -12.17 4.50 -10.92
CA PRO A 29 -12.49 5.92 -11.05
C PRO A 29 -12.45 6.68 -9.71
N LEU A 30 -12.50 5.98 -8.57
CA LEU A 30 -12.55 6.59 -7.24
C LEU A 30 -11.25 6.42 -6.44
N GLY A 31 -10.34 5.55 -6.88
CA GLY A 31 -9.08 5.28 -6.19
C GLY A 31 -9.18 4.19 -5.11
N ASP A 32 -10.30 3.49 -5.01
CA ASP A 32 -10.53 2.47 -3.97
C ASP A 32 -9.60 1.26 -4.15
N LEU A 33 -9.28 0.91 -5.40
CA LEU A 33 -8.36 -0.18 -5.72
C LEU A 33 -6.90 0.24 -5.52
N LEU A 34 -6.56 1.52 -5.77
CA LEU A 34 -5.27 2.08 -5.41
C LEU A 34 -5.06 2.03 -3.89
N ILE A 35 -6.08 2.42 -3.10
CA ILE A 35 -6.07 2.31 -1.64
C ILE A 35 -5.84 0.86 -1.22
N ALA A 36 -6.61 -0.09 -1.77
CA ALA A 36 -6.50 -1.50 -1.41
C ALA A 36 -5.12 -2.09 -1.70
N LYS A 37 -4.51 -1.75 -2.85
CA LYS A 37 -3.13 -2.14 -3.18
C LYS A 37 -2.12 -1.53 -2.22
N ALA A 38 -2.27 -0.24 -1.93
CA ALA A 38 -1.36 0.49 -1.06
C ALA A 38 -1.37 -0.09 0.36
N GLU A 39 -2.55 -0.35 0.91
CA GLU A 39 -2.73 -0.96 2.24
C GLU A 39 -2.19 -2.40 2.28
N PHE A 40 -2.36 -3.18 1.21
CA PHE A 40 -1.82 -4.53 1.12
C PHE A 40 -0.29 -4.55 1.23
N TYR A 41 0.39 -3.74 0.41
CA TYR A 41 1.85 -3.68 0.44
C TYR A 41 2.39 -3.02 1.72
N GLU A 42 1.65 -2.06 2.29
CA GLU A 42 2.00 -1.48 3.59
C GLU A 42 1.94 -2.53 4.71
N ALA A 43 0.88 -3.34 4.76
CA ALA A 43 0.73 -4.41 5.73
C ALA A 43 1.79 -5.52 5.54
N TRP A 44 2.18 -5.80 4.30
CA TRP A 44 3.28 -6.73 4.03
C TRP A 44 4.61 -6.17 4.53
N GLY A 45 4.90 -4.90 4.25
CA GLY A 45 6.09 -4.22 4.80
C GLY A 45 6.10 -4.27 6.34
N ASP A 46 4.97 -3.98 6.98
CA ASP A 46 4.83 -4.05 8.45
C ASP A 46 5.14 -5.45 9.00
N ALA A 47 4.76 -6.51 8.27
CA ALA A 47 5.05 -7.88 8.66
C ALA A 47 6.51 -8.31 8.44
N LEU A 48 7.26 -7.59 7.60
CA LEU A 48 8.67 -7.86 7.30
C LEU A 48 9.64 -7.01 8.15
N ARG A 49 9.17 -5.95 8.82
CA ARG A 49 10.04 -5.10 9.65
C ARG A 49 10.77 -5.91 10.73
N PRO A 50 12.05 -5.58 11.02
CA PRO A 50 12.86 -4.48 10.48
C PRO A 50 13.72 -4.88 9.26
N GLU A 51 13.39 -5.94 8.53
CA GLU A 51 14.23 -6.42 7.42
C GLU A 51 14.25 -5.45 6.23
N ASP A 52 15.37 -5.35 5.51
CA ASP A 52 15.49 -4.56 4.27
C ASP A 52 14.40 -4.90 3.23
N ALA A 53 13.90 -6.14 3.25
CA ALA A 53 12.78 -6.59 2.42
C ALA A 53 11.49 -5.79 2.66
N ALA A 54 11.32 -5.18 3.84
CA ALA A 54 10.21 -4.29 4.15
C ALA A 54 10.25 -3.02 3.28
N ILE A 55 11.43 -2.48 2.99
CA ILE A 55 11.61 -1.26 2.18
C ILE A 55 11.05 -1.47 0.77
N GLU A 56 11.28 -2.65 0.17
CA GLU A 56 10.72 -2.98 -1.14
C GLU A 56 9.19 -2.89 -1.13
N LYS A 57 8.54 -3.47 -0.10
CA LYS A 57 7.08 -3.47 0.00
C LYS A 57 6.53 -2.09 0.34
N TYR A 58 7.21 -1.32 1.16
CA TYR A 58 6.84 0.07 1.40
C TYR A 58 6.97 0.94 0.15
N ASN A 59 7.96 0.73 -0.70
CA ASN A 59 8.05 1.46 -1.97
C ASN A 59 6.86 1.15 -2.89
N LEU A 60 6.44 -0.11 -3.00
CA LEU A 60 5.23 -0.48 -3.74
C LEU A 60 3.98 0.21 -3.17
N SER A 61 3.83 0.23 -1.84
CA SER A 61 2.74 0.97 -1.18
C SER A 61 2.79 2.48 -1.47
N LEU A 62 3.99 3.06 -1.40
CA LEU A 62 4.22 4.50 -1.59
C LEU A 62 3.86 4.96 -3.01
N GLU A 63 4.15 4.16 -4.03
CA GLU A 63 3.76 4.44 -5.41
C GLU A 63 2.24 4.57 -5.56
N GLU A 64 1.50 3.64 -4.99
CA GLU A 64 0.03 3.63 -5.04
C GLU A 64 -0.57 4.80 -4.24
N TRP A 65 -0.03 5.10 -3.05
CA TRP A 65 -0.46 6.28 -2.27
C TRP A 65 -0.18 7.61 -2.99
N ARG A 66 0.96 7.73 -3.67
CA ARG A 66 1.30 8.91 -4.47
C ARG A 66 0.36 9.06 -5.67
N TRP A 67 0.01 7.96 -6.32
CA TRP A 67 -0.98 7.97 -7.38
C TRP A 67 -2.32 8.46 -6.84
N PHE A 68 -2.84 7.84 -5.77
CA PHE A 68 -4.10 8.24 -5.17
C PHE A 68 -4.12 9.74 -4.77
N ALA A 69 -3.03 10.24 -4.18
CA ALA A 69 -2.88 11.65 -3.86
C ALA A 69 -2.88 12.56 -5.10
N SER A 70 -2.25 12.14 -6.20
CA SER A 70 -2.20 12.91 -7.45
C SER A 70 -3.57 13.08 -8.13
N CYS A 71 -4.50 12.15 -7.89
CA CYS A 71 -5.87 12.21 -8.40
C CYS A 71 -6.79 13.15 -7.61
N SER A 72 -6.26 13.92 -6.66
CA SER A 72 -7.08 14.85 -5.84
C SER A 72 -7.62 16.00 -6.68
N THR A 73 -8.87 16.39 -6.41
CA THR A 73 -9.55 17.46 -7.16
C THR A 73 -9.64 18.77 -6.38
N SER A 74 -9.32 18.74 -5.08
CA SER A 74 -9.29 19.92 -4.22
C SER A 74 -8.05 19.94 -3.32
N GLY A 75 -7.67 21.14 -2.86
CA GLY A 75 -6.51 21.32 -1.98
C GLY A 75 -6.65 20.57 -0.65
N GLY A 76 -7.83 20.60 -0.03
CA GLY A 76 -8.10 19.90 1.24
C GLY A 76 -8.02 18.38 1.11
N GLU A 77 -8.58 17.83 0.04
CA GLU A 77 -8.49 16.40 -0.30
C GLU A 77 -7.03 15.99 -0.54
N GLY A 78 -6.28 16.78 -1.32
CA GLY A 78 -4.86 16.54 -1.57
C GLY A 78 -4.03 16.54 -0.29
N THR A 79 -4.22 17.53 0.59
CA THR A 79 -3.56 17.56 1.90
C THR A 79 -3.89 16.33 2.74
N ALA A 80 -5.15 15.88 2.76
CA ALA A 80 -5.54 14.69 3.51
C ALA A 80 -4.87 13.41 2.96
N ARG A 81 -4.81 13.25 1.63
CA ARG A 81 -4.16 12.08 1.00
C ARG A 81 -2.65 12.06 1.19
N MET A 82 -2.01 13.23 1.21
CA MET A 82 -0.56 13.34 1.50
C MET A 82 -0.18 12.83 2.90
N LEU A 83 -1.12 12.75 3.85
CA LEU A 83 -0.85 12.12 5.15
C LEU A 83 -0.50 10.63 5.01
N ASN A 84 -1.13 9.91 4.08
CA ASN A 84 -0.80 8.50 3.83
C ASN A 84 0.57 8.36 3.16
N VAL A 85 0.89 9.25 2.22
CA VAL A 85 2.22 9.30 1.58
C VAL A 85 3.31 9.52 2.62
N ASN A 86 3.13 10.51 3.51
CA ASN A 86 4.10 10.82 4.55
C ASN A 86 4.24 9.66 5.56
N ARG A 87 3.13 9.01 5.94
CA ARG A 87 3.16 7.84 6.83
C ARG A 87 4.06 6.73 6.29
N VAL A 88 3.96 6.39 5.01
CA VAL A 88 4.77 5.33 4.41
C VAL A 88 6.23 5.76 4.24
N LEU A 89 6.48 7.04 3.92
CA LEU A 89 7.84 7.59 3.90
C LEU A 89 8.51 7.49 5.28
N ASP A 90 7.79 7.80 6.35
CA ASP A 90 8.31 7.68 7.72
C ASP A 90 8.68 6.23 8.03
N LYS A 91 7.84 5.26 7.65
CA LYS A 91 8.14 3.82 7.80
C LYS A 91 9.40 3.39 7.05
N ILE A 92 9.63 3.91 5.83
CA ILE A 92 10.86 3.64 5.06
C ILE A 92 12.07 4.21 5.79
N ASN A 93 12.02 5.47 6.21
CA ASN A 93 13.11 6.13 6.91
C ASN A 93 13.46 5.45 8.25
N GLU A 94 12.46 4.90 8.94
CA GLU A 94 12.67 4.12 10.17
C GLU A 94 13.48 2.85 9.90
N VAL A 95 13.20 2.12 8.82
CA VAL A 95 13.95 0.90 8.47
C VAL A 95 15.35 1.24 7.94
N GLU A 96 15.50 2.30 7.14
CA GLU A 96 16.82 2.72 6.62
C GLU A 96 17.74 3.32 7.69
N GLY A 97 17.18 3.78 8.81
CA GLY A 97 17.91 4.40 9.92
C GLY A 97 18.33 3.44 11.04
N GLU A 98 17.89 2.18 11.00
CA GLU A 98 18.26 1.10 11.93
C GLU A 98 19.53 0.34 11.48
#